data_AF-A0A3N1X8V8-F1
#
_entry.id   AF-A0A3N1X8V8-F1
#
_cell.length_a   1.000
_cell.length_b   1.000
_cell.length_c   1.000
_cell.angle_alpha   90.00
_cell.angle_beta   90.00
_cell.angle_gamma   90.00
#
_symmetry.space_group_name_H-M   'P 1'
#
loop_
_entity.id
_entity.type
_entity.pdbx_description
1 polymer ?
#
loop_
_entity_poly.entity_id
_entity_poly.type
_entity_poly.pdbx_seq_one_letter_code
_entity_poly.pdbx_strand_id
1 'polypeptide(L)'
;MTQSGLENPQETGASLLRDVEALVACGPRVAGSPAERAAANYIVSELRAAGLSPELLEWDAWISLPAKEAWIETADGVRIAGKGVAFAADSGAAGVRGPLRRLDEPGRLDGAIVLVDGLPHLARLEAAASRGAQAVVAVSADDHAHYWQISPLWGSPARAADLARMAPIPALQVSRSDGERLAQLACDRGAVRLVAPVDSGWRRVVMPTVSIPGREAGELLIGGHYCSWGPGATDNAAGNALMLDLARRHAGGPRPRFGLRLAWWTGHEQGGYAGSAHFADVFHDVLAAHALAYLSVDNVGSRGATIWQVQNTGAELHDYATGIRDRLAPLDPAAAGFARTLLPARKDRGIPASRPARNGDQSFGGLGLASLQVASWLAEDAADRIPGTGLPWWWHTDEDKPAYCDHAVLARDLAVHVALVEGLVNAQTLPIDPAAQARDLVAALQAVVESAPELALAPELLALAETYADSVATRALSDGQRVALTKTLNPVLFHGLSATEFDMTRQSALLPGLSAALDWPGLPAEQRRFAEIGLRRAANRVAAAIRSALSLLQNEATP
;
A
#
# COMPACT_ATOMS: atom_id res chain seq x y z
N MET A 1 15.58 -28.14 -15.11
CA MET A 1 15.08 -27.15 -14.13
C MET A 1 13.66 -27.54 -13.78
N THR A 2 13.39 -27.89 -12.52
CA THR A 2 12.04 -28.24 -12.05
C THR A 2 11.11 -27.03 -12.20
N GLN A 3 9.81 -27.28 -12.38
CA GLN A 3 8.78 -26.25 -12.67
C GLN A 3 8.64 -25.14 -11.59
N SER A 4 9.29 -25.26 -10.43
CA SER A 4 9.33 -24.28 -9.35
C SER A 4 10.66 -23.52 -9.20
N GLY A 5 11.74 -23.92 -9.89
CA GLY A 5 13.08 -23.32 -9.74
C GLY A 5 13.72 -23.48 -8.34
N LEU A 6 13.05 -24.14 -7.39
CA LEU A 6 13.55 -24.42 -6.05
C LEU A 6 13.82 -25.92 -5.92
N GLU A 7 15.08 -26.28 -5.71
CA GLU A 7 15.53 -27.68 -5.63
C GLU A 7 15.02 -28.38 -4.35
N ASN A 8 14.79 -27.63 -3.27
CA ASN A 8 14.23 -28.14 -2.02
C ASN A 8 13.39 -27.06 -1.29
N PRO A 9 12.05 -27.10 -1.36
CA PRO A 9 11.18 -26.11 -0.73
C PRO A 9 11.33 -26.04 0.81
N GLN A 10 11.57 -27.16 1.47
CA GLN A 10 11.68 -27.19 2.93
C GLN A 10 12.97 -26.51 3.42
N GLU A 11 14.10 -26.79 2.77
CA GLU A 11 15.36 -26.10 3.03
C GLU A 11 15.29 -24.61 2.68
N THR A 12 14.60 -24.29 1.58
CA THR A 12 14.37 -22.91 1.15
C THR A 12 13.59 -22.13 2.22
N GLY A 13 12.46 -22.68 2.68
CA GLY A 13 11.65 -22.09 3.74
C GLY A 13 12.43 -21.93 5.05
N ALA A 14 13.24 -22.93 5.42
CA ALA A 14 14.10 -22.85 6.59
C ALA A 14 15.21 -21.79 6.44
N SER A 15 15.70 -21.54 5.23
CA SER A 15 16.66 -20.47 4.98
C SER A 15 16.05 -19.09 5.13
N LEU A 16 14.86 -18.88 4.56
CA LEU A 16 14.12 -17.64 4.71
C LEU A 16 13.77 -17.37 6.18
N LEU A 17 13.38 -18.40 6.93
CA LEU A 17 13.08 -18.24 8.35
C LEU A 17 14.29 -17.76 9.16
N ARG A 18 15.51 -18.19 8.84
CA ARG A 18 16.72 -17.68 9.53
C ARG A 18 16.91 -16.18 9.34
N ASP A 19 16.66 -15.67 8.13
CA ASP A 19 16.73 -14.24 7.87
C ASP A 19 15.61 -13.48 8.60
N VAL A 20 14.40 -14.07 8.67
CA VAL A 20 13.31 -13.53 9.49
C VAL A 20 13.71 -13.43 10.96
N GLU A 21 14.26 -14.51 11.54
CA GLU A 21 14.71 -14.56 12.92
C GLU A 21 15.79 -13.50 13.19
N ALA A 22 16.75 -13.33 12.28
CA ALA A 22 17.80 -12.32 12.40
C ALA A 22 17.25 -10.87 12.38
N LEU A 23 16.32 -10.59 11.45
CA LEU A 23 15.66 -9.27 11.36
C LEU A 23 14.79 -8.99 12.59
N VAL A 24 14.09 -10.00 13.12
CA VAL A 24 13.28 -9.85 14.34
C VAL A 24 14.16 -9.70 15.58
N ALA A 25 15.30 -10.38 15.64
CA ALA A 25 16.25 -10.29 16.75
C ALA A 25 16.88 -8.89 16.90
N CYS A 26 16.84 -8.05 15.85
CA CYS A 26 17.22 -6.64 15.93
C CYS A 26 16.29 -5.81 16.84
N GLY A 27 15.09 -6.31 17.16
CA GLY A 27 14.04 -5.62 17.89
C GLY A 27 13.01 -4.95 16.96
N PRO A 28 12.03 -4.21 17.52
CA PRO A 28 11.05 -3.49 16.71
C PRO A 28 11.73 -2.45 15.82
N ARG A 29 11.64 -2.64 14.50
CA ARG A 29 12.35 -1.85 13.49
C ARG A 29 11.62 -0.54 13.21
N VAL A 30 11.28 0.20 14.26
CA VAL A 30 10.60 1.49 14.16
C VAL A 30 11.49 2.47 13.42
N ALA A 31 10.95 3.22 12.47
CA ALA A 31 11.72 4.17 11.68
C ALA A 31 12.49 5.19 12.54
N GLY A 32 13.79 5.33 12.31
CA GLY A 32 14.72 6.17 13.06
C GLY A 32 15.21 5.59 14.38
N SER A 33 14.90 4.33 14.69
CA SER A 33 15.36 3.65 15.91
C SER A 33 16.74 2.99 15.75
N PRO A 34 17.44 2.67 16.86
CA PRO A 34 18.63 1.82 16.81
C PRO A 34 18.39 0.44 16.20
N ALA A 35 17.19 -0.13 16.40
CA ALA A 35 16.79 -1.43 15.86
C ALA A 35 16.60 -1.39 14.33
N GLU A 36 16.06 -0.30 13.79
CA GLU A 36 16.04 -0.04 12.35
C GLU A 36 17.47 -0.07 11.79
N ARG A 37 18.40 0.68 12.39
CA ARG A 37 19.80 0.70 11.93
C ARG A 37 20.47 -0.67 12.04
N ALA A 38 20.19 -1.43 13.09
CA ALA A 38 20.69 -2.80 13.23
C ALA A 38 20.19 -3.71 12.10
N ALA A 39 18.89 -3.66 11.79
CA ALA A 39 18.31 -4.43 10.69
C ALA A 39 18.84 -4.00 9.31
N ALA A 40 19.01 -2.69 9.09
CA ALA A 40 19.62 -2.16 7.87
C ALA A 40 21.07 -2.66 7.70
N ASN A 41 21.86 -2.67 8.78
CA ASN A 41 23.22 -3.21 8.77
C ASN A 41 23.25 -4.71 8.48
N TYR A 42 22.29 -5.48 9.01
CA TYR A 42 22.14 -6.89 8.70
C TYR A 42 21.86 -7.11 7.21
N ILE A 43 20.89 -6.39 6.63
CA ILE A 43 20.59 -6.45 5.18
C ILE A 43 21.85 -6.12 4.36
N VAL A 44 22.56 -5.05 4.72
CA VAL A 44 23.81 -4.65 4.07
C VAL A 44 24.90 -5.72 4.20
N SER A 45 25.05 -6.37 5.35
CA SER A 45 26.06 -7.41 5.54
C SER A 45 25.75 -8.65 4.71
N GLU A 46 24.49 -9.07 4.64
CA GLU A 46 24.05 -10.20 3.82
C GLU A 46 24.27 -9.95 2.33
N LEU A 47 23.95 -8.73 1.85
CA LEU A 47 24.19 -8.34 0.45
C LEU A 47 25.68 -8.32 0.11
N ARG A 48 26.53 -7.79 1.02
CA ARG A 48 27.99 -7.81 0.82
C ARG A 48 28.57 -9.22 0.85
N ALA A 49 28.06 -10.09 1.74
CA ALA A 49 28.44 -11.50 1.79
C ALA A 49 28.10 -12.24 0.49
N ALA A 50 27.03 -11.83 -0.20
CA ALA A 50 26.67 -12.30 -1.52
C ALA A 50 27.54 -11.72 -2.66
N GLY A 51 28.47 -10.80 -2.36
CA GLY A 51 29.33 -10.14 -3.34
C GLY A 51 28.71 -8.91 -4.03
N LEU A 52 27.59 -8.40 -3.51
CA LEU A 52 26.95 -7.19 -4.01
C LEU A 52 27.50 -5.92 -3.35
N SER A 53 27.24 -4.77 -3.98
CA SER A 53 27.63 -3.45 -3.49
C SER A 53 26.39 -2.65 -3.05
N PRO A 54 25.85 -2.89 -1.83
CA PRO A 54 24.70 -2.16 -1.33
C PRO A 54 25.06 -0.74 -0.89
N GLU A 55 24.10 0.16 -1.01
CA GLU A 55 24.13 1.52 -0.48
C GLU A 55 23.22 1.62 0.74
N LEU A 56 23.57 2.52 1.67
CA LEU A 56 22.75 2.86 2.82
C LEU A 56 22.40 4.34 2.72
N LEU A 57 21.16 4.64 2.37
CA LEU A 57 20.64 6.00 2.26
C LEU A 57 20.21 6.50 3.64
N GLU A 58 20.47 7.77 3.96
CA GLU A 58 20.05 8.40 5.22
C GLU A 58 19.48 9.80 4.96
N TRP A 59 18.32 10.10 5.55
CA TRP A 59 17.68 11.42 5.48
C TRP A 59 16.74 11.63 6.68
N ASP A 60 16.23 12.84 6.83
CA ASP A 60 15.20 13.13 7.85
C ASP A 60 13.80 12.91 7.30
N ALA A 61 13.03 12.03 7.94
CA ALA A 61 11.64 11.76 7.61
C ALA A 61 10.72 12.18 8.77
N TRP A 62 9.50 12.61 8.46
CA TRP A 62 8.49 12.88 9.46
C TRP A 62 7.83 11.59 9.92
N ILE A 63 8.05 11.24 11.17
CA ILE A 63 7.62 9.98 11.77
C ILE A 63 6.64 10.27 12.91
N SER A 64 5.59 9.45 13.05
CA SER A 64 4.62 9.52 14.15
C SER A 64 4.67 8.23 14.96
N LEU A 65 5.02 8.34 16.24
CA LEU A 65 5.15 7.21 17.15
C LEU A 65 4.13 7.30 18.29
N PRO A 66 3.12 6.41 18.33
CA PRO A 66 2.29 6.25 19.50
C PRO A 66 3.11 5.76 20.69
N ALA A 67 2.79 6.25 21.89
CA ALA A 67 3.38 5.71 23.11
C ALA A 67 3.03 4.22 23.27
N LYS A 68 3.96 3.45 23.85
CA LYS A 68 3.73 2.03 24.17
C LYS A 68 2.59 1.83 25.16
N GLU A 69 2.43 2.77 26.09
CA GLU A 69 1.35 2.77 27.07
C GLU A 69 0.26 3.75 26.65
N ALA A 70 -0.84 3.20 26.15
CA ALA A 70 -2.07 3.93 25.85
C ALA A 70 -3.26 3.18 26.47
N TRP A 71 -4.22 3.91 27.00
CA TRP A 71 -5.32 3.32 27.76
C TRP A 71 -6.54 4.24 27.86
N ILE A 72 -7.66 3.63 28.23
CA ILE A 72 -8.89 4.30 28.62
C ILE A 72 -9.30 3.83 30.01
N GLU A 73 -9.67 4.77 30.88
CA GLU A 73 -10.11 4.51 32.26
C GLU A 73 -11.59 4.87 32.41
N THR A 74 -12.35 3.95 32.98
CA THR A 74 -13.78 4.09 33.22
C THR A 74 -14.05 4.71 34.60
N ALA A 75 -15.27 5.22 34.81
CA ALA A 75 -15.62 5.95 36.04
C ALA A 75 -15.49 5.10 37.33
N ASP A 76 -15.60 3.77 37.22
CA ASP A 76 -15.37 2.79 38.29
C ASP A 76 -13.87 2.52 38.57
N GLY A 77 -12.97 3.22 37.86
CA GLY A 77 -11.53 3.14 38.04
C GLY A 77 -10.85 2.01 37.26
N VAL A 78 -11.57 1.32 36.37
CA VAL A 78 -10.97 0.25 35.57
C VAL A 78 -10.24 0.83 34.37
N ARG A 79 -8.95 0.45 34.25
CA ARG A 79 -8.11 0.82 33.11
C ARG A 79 -8.05 -0.31 32.09
N ILE A 80 -8.43 0.02 30.86
CA ILE A 80 -8.35 -0.83 29.67
C ILE A 80 -7.15 -0.37 28.86
N ALA A 81 -6.23 -1.28 28.56
CA ALA A 81 -5.08 -1.02 27.70
C ALA A 81 -5.49 -1.03 26.23
N GLY A 82 -4.78 -0.28 25.39
CA GLY A 82 -4.96 -0.29 23.95
C GLY A 82 -3.71 0.16 23.21
N LYS A 83 -3.83 0.31 21.89
CA LYS A 83 -2.77 0.83 21.02
C LYS A 83 -3.11 2.26 20.60
N GLY A 84 -2.20 3.19 20.82
CA GLY A 84 -2.36 4.54 20.27
C GLY A 84 -2.27 4.52 18.74
N VAL A 85 -2.88 5.52 18.09
CA VAL A 85 -2.95 5.58 16.63
C VAL A 85 -1.98 6.63 16.09
N ALA A 86 -1.09 6.24 15.18
CA ALA A 86 -0.12 7.16 14.60
C ALA A 86 -0.82 8.19 13.70
N PHE A 87 -0.35 9.44 13.75
CA PHE A 87 -0.93 10.62 13.11
C PHE A 87 -2.28 11.10 13.68
N ALA A 88 -2.73 10.51 14.80
CA ALA A 88 -3.73 11.13 15.66
C ALA A 88 -3.12 12.27 16.49
N ALA A 89 -3.96 13.17 17.00
CA ALA A 89 -3.48 14.22 17.90
C ALA A 89 -2.96 13.62 19.22
N ASP A 90 -1.93 14.23 19.79
CA ASP A 90 -1.40 13.85 21.09
C ASP A 90 -2.41 14.17 22.21
N SER A 91 -2.77 13.16 23.02
CA SER A 91 -3.63 13.40 24.19
C SER A 91 -2.89 14.08 25.34
N GLY A 92 -1.56 14.07 25.32
CA GLY A 92 -0.70 14.38 26.45
C GLY A 92 -0.87 13.41 27.63
N ALA A 93 -0.03 13.55 28.65
CA ALA A 93 -0.07 12.69 29.85
C ALA A 93 -1.34 12.91 30.71
N ALA A 94 -1.94 14.10 30.65
CA ALA A 94 -3.20 14.39 31.34
C ALA A 94 -4.38 13.65 30.72
N GLY A 95 -4.33 13.38 29.40
CA GLY A 95 -5.41 12.74 28.66
C GLY A 95 -6.64 13.64 28.50
N VAL A 96 -7.64 13.08 27.82
CA VAL A 96 -8.93 13.71 27.54
C VAL A 96 -10.01 13.03 28.38
N ARG A 97 -10.97 13.80 28.92
CA ARG A 97 -12.10 13.29 29.70
C ARG A 97 -13.41 13.70 29.05
N GLY A 98 -14.38 12.79 29.03
CA GLY A 98 -15.69 13.06 28.45
C GLY A 98 -16.66 11.92 28.67
N PRO A 99 -17.96 12.12 28.42
CA PRO A 99 -18.92 11.03 28.34
C PRO A 99 -18.57 10.12 27.15
N LEU A 100 -18.72 8.82 27.34
CA LEU A 100 -18.59 7.84 26.27
C LEU A 100 -19.87 7.81 25.42
N ARG A 101 -19.73 7.86 24.10
CA ARG A 101 -20.84 7.84 23.12
C ARG A 101 -20.46 7.01 21.90
N ARG A 102 -21.43 6.67 21.04
CA ARG A 102 -21.16 6.03 19.74
C ARG A 102 -21.26 7.02 18.58
N LEU A 103 -20.50 6.78 17.51
CA LEU A 103 -20.48 7.66 16.33
C LEU A 103 -21.80 7.62 15.55
N ASP A 104 -22.53 6.51 15.58
CA ASP A 104 -23.82 6.33 14.90
C ASP A 104 -24.99 7.07 15.58
N GLU A 105 -24.84 7.52 16.83
CA GLU A 105 -25.83 8.37 17.49
C GLU A 105 -26.07 9.64 16.67
N PRO A 106 -27.30 10.18 16.59
CA PRO A 106 -27.57 11.42 15.86
C PRO A 106 -27.08 12.67 16.63
N GLY A 107 -26.88 13.78 15.91
CA GLY A 107 -26.63 15.10 16.50
C GLY A 107 -25.18 15.38 16.91
N ARG A 108 -24.98 16.40 17.76
CA ARG A 108 -23.67 16.80 18.27
C ARG A 108 -23.11 15.81 19.28
N LEU A 109 -21.80 15.67 19.33
CA LEU A 109 -20.99 14.81 20.20
C LEU A 109 -20.04 15.66 21.08
N ASP A 110 -20.48 16.86 21.46
CA ASP A 110 -19.65 17.84 22.18
C ASP A 110 -19.03 17.29 23.45
N GLY A 111 -17.69 17.37 23.54
CA GLY A 111 -16.96 16.91 24.72
C GLY A 111 -16.89 15.40 24.88
N ALA A 112 -17.46 14.62 23.95
CA ALA A 112 -17.54 13.18 24.08
C ALA A 112 -16.26 12.47 23.63
N ILE A 113 -16.04 11.28 24.19
CA ILE A 113 -15.14 10.27 23.66
C ILE A 113 -16.01 9.26 22.90
N VAL A 114 -15.65 8.98 21.65
CA VAL A 114 -16.56 8.31 20.71
C VAL A 114 -16.07 6.93 20.33
N LEU A 115 -16.92 5.91 20.47
CA LEU A 115 -16.70 4.55 20.00
C LEU A 115 -17.00 4.42 18.51
N VAL A 116 -16.12 3.70 17.80
CA VAL A 116 -16.29 3.30 16.40
C VAL A 116 -15.89 1.83 16.22
N ASP A 117 -16.61 1.09 15.39
CA ASP A 117 -16.27 -0.32 15.12
C ASP A 117 -15.25 -0.45 13.98
N GLY A 118 -14.30 -1.38 14.10
CA GLY A 118 -13.22 -1.61 13.14
C GLY A 118 -11.97 -0.75 13.37
N LEU A 119 -11.01 -0.81 12.44
CA LEU A 119 -9.75 -0.07 12.52
C LEU A 119 -9.98 1.46 12.51
N PRO A 120 -9.11 2.23 13.19
CA PRO A 120 -9.19 3.67 13.18
C PRO A 120 -8.89 4.22 11.78
N HIS A 121 -9.77 5.05 11.23
CA HIS A 121 -9.56 5.71 9.94
C HIS A 121 -9.74 7.21 10.07
N LEU A 122 -8.89 7.99 9.40
CA LEU A 122 -8.92 9.46 9.44
C LEU A 122 -10.33 10.02 9.21
N ALA A 123 -11.06 9.52 8.20
CA ALA A 123 -12.41 9.98 7.89
C ALA A 123 -13.39 9.84 9.07
N ARG A 124 -13.24 8.80 9.90
CA ARG A 124 -14.08 8.60 11.10
C ARG A 124 -13.72 9.58 12.21
N LEU A 125 -12.42 9.87 12.37
CA LEU A 125 -11.95 10.88 13.33
C LEU A 125 -12.39 12.29 12.91
N GLU A 126 -12.29 12.63 11.61
CA GLU A 126 -12.80 13.88 11.06
C GLU A 126 -14.32 14.01 11.26
N ALA A 127 -15.07 12.94 10.99
CA ALA A 127 -16.52 12.89 11.21
C ALA A 127 -16.87 13.09 12.69
N ALA A 128 -16.15 12.45 13.61
CA ALA A 128 -16.35 12.63 15.05
C ALA A 128 -16.00 14.06 15.50
N ALA A 129 -14.83 14.57 15.09
CA ALA A 129 -14.34 15.90 15.44
C ALA A 129 -15.27 17.01 14.93
N SER A 130 -15.75 16.91 13.68
CA SER A 130 -16.70 17.89 13.11
C SER A 130 -18.02 17.98 13.88
N ARG A 131 -18.34 16.95 14.68
CA ARG A 131 -19.52 16.89 15.54
C ARG A 131 -19.22 17.27 17.00
N GLY A 132 -17.99 17.65 17.32
CA GLY A 132 -17.57 18.13 18.65
C GLY A 132 -16.93 17.08 19.56
N ALA A 133 -16.69 15.87 19.06
CA ALA A 133 -15.97 14.84 19.82
C ALA A 133 -14.53 15.27 20.12
N GLN A 134 -13.99 14.83 21.25
CA GLN A 134 -12.64 15.17 21.68
C GLN A 134 -11.63 14.02 21.52
N ALA A 135 -12.10 12.77 21.37
CA ALA A 135 -11.26 11.62 21.06
C ALA A 135 -12.10 10.46 20.48
N VAL A 136 -11.42 9.49 19.86
CA VAL A 136 -12.04 8.27 19.32
C VAL A 136 -11.44 7.02 19.97
N VAL A 137 -12.29 6.04 20.25
CA VAL A 137 -11.89 4.67 20.59
C VAL A 137 -12.39 3.74 19.48
N ALA A 138 -11.46 3.11 18.78
CA ALA A 138 -11.71 2.15 17.73
C ALA A 138 -11.72 0.72 18.30
N VAL A 139 -12.77 -0.04 18.00
CA VAL A 139 -12.97 -1.40 18.52
C VAL A 139 -12.57 -2.40 17.45
N SER A 140 -11.58 -3.24 17.73
CA SER A 140 -11.12 -4.26 16.76
C SER A 140 -12.23 -5.25 16.39
N ALA A 141 -12.06 -5.84 15.21
CA ALA A 141 -12.89 -6.94 14.75
C ALA A 141 -12.52 -8.27 15.41
N ASP A 142 -11.49 -8.36 16.23
CA ASP A 142 -11.10 -9.54 17.01
C ASP A 142 -10.70 -9.13 18.44
N ASP A 143 -10.20 -10.07 19.25
CA ASP A 143 -9.87 -9.78 20.64
C ASP A 143 -8.47 -9.19 20.86
N HIS A 144 -7.90 -8.54 19.83
CA HIS A 144 -6.59 -7.90 19.90
C HIS A 144 -6.66 -6.43 19.49
N ALA A 145 -5.80 -5.62 20.08
CA ALA A 145 -5.59 -4.25 19.66
C ALA A 145 -4.39 -4.18 18.71
N HIS A 146 -4.61 -3.65 17.51
CA HIS A 146 -3.60 -3.55 16.48
C HIS A 146 -2.95 -2.16 16.48
N TYR A 147 -1.67 -2.08 16.16
CA TYR A 147 -1.04 -0.83 15.77
C TYR A 147 -1.60 -0.36 14.43
N TRP A 148 -1.71 0.94 14.25
CA TRP A 148 -2.24 1.50 13.01
C TRP A 148 -1.78 2.93 12.80
N GLN A 149 -1.72 3.33 11.53
CA GLN A 149 -1.45 4.70 11.13
C GLN A 149 -2.59 5.26 10.26
N ILE A 150 -2.83 6.56 10.41
CA ILE A 150 -3.89 7.26 9.67
C ILE A 150 -3.36 8.51 8.96
N SER A 151 -2.09 8.50 8.53
CA SER A 151 -1.52 9.64 7.81
C SER A 151 -2.40 9.98 6.61
N PRO A 152 -2.85 11.24 6.45
CA PRO A 152 -3.48 11.72 5.21
C PRO A 152 -2.48 11.92 4.08
N LEU A 153 -1.19 12.03 4.42
CA LEU A 153 -0.11 12.35 3.51
C LEU A 153 0.60 11.08 3.08
N TRP A 154 1.07 11.08 1.84
CA TRP A 154 1.93 10.05 1.30
C TRP A 154 3.38 10.54 1.41
N GLY A 155 4.11 9.99 2.37
CA GLY A 155 5.44 10.43 2.78
C GLY A 155 5.43 11.60 3.76
N SER A 156 6.57 12.29 3.82
CA SER A 156 6.77 13.41 4.75
C SER A 156 6.03 14.68 4.29
N PRO A 157 5.56 15.55 5.21
CA PRO A 157 4.92 16.81 4.85
C PRO A 157 5.91 17.72 4.12
N ALA A 158 5.47 18.26 2.98
CA ALA A 158 6.29 19.16 2.16
C ALA A 158 6.19 20.61 2.62
N ARG A 159 5.12 20.97 3.33
CA ARG A 159 4.83 22.33 3.80
C ARG A 159 4.26 22.28 5.22
N ALA A 160 4.53 23.32 6.03
CA ALA A 160 3.98 23.41 7.38
C ALA A 160 2.43 23.36 7.41
N ALA A 161 1.78 23.87 6.36
CA ALA A 161 0.32 23.82 6.22
C ALA A 161 -0.23 22.39 6.05
N ASP A 162 0.59 21.42 5.65
CA ASP A 162 0.15 20.03 5.51
C ASP A 162 -0.15 19.39 6.87
N LEU A 163 0.47 19.88 7.95
CA LEU A 163 0.19 19.42 9.32
C LEU A 163 -1.24 19.70 9.76
N ALA A 164 -1.90 20.72 9.18
CA ALA A 164 -3.30 21.02 9.46
C ALA A 164 -4.26 19.97 8.88
N ARG A 165 -3.78 19.02 8.07
CA ARG A 165 -4.56 17.90 7.53
C ARG A 165 -4.60 16.67 8.44
N MET A 166 -3.71 16.60 9.43
CA MET A 166 -3.62 15.47 10.37
C MET A 166 -4.91 15.34 11.19
N ALA A 167 -5.14 14.17 11.78
CA ALA A 167 -6.32 13.97 12.60
C ALA A 167 -6.31 14.93 13.80
N PRO A 168 -7.38 15.71 14.03
CA PRO A 168 -7.36 16.80 15.01
C PRO A 168 -7.63 16.33 16.44
N ILE A 169 -7.94 15.05 16.64
CA ILE A 169 -8.29 14.48 17.94
C ILE A 169 -7.51 13.17 18.20
N PRO A 170 -7.22 12.82 19.46
CA PRO A 170 -6.55 11.56 19.80
C PRO A 170 -7.39 10.34 19.48
N ALA A 171 -6.73 9.20 19.29
CA ALA A 171 -7.39 7.93 19.10
C ALA A 171 -6.67 6.76 19.77
N LEU A 172 -7.46 5.77 20.17
CA LEU A 172 -7.02 4.52 20.79
C LEU A 172 -7.72 3.35 20.11
N GLN A 173 -6.99 2.28 19.78
CA GLN A 173 -7.57 1.01 19.38
C GLN A 173 -7.60 0.04 20.56
N VAL A 174 -8.72 -0.66 20.74
CA VAL A 174 -8.93 -1.67 21.79
C VAL A 174 -9.40 -3.00 21.18
N SER A 175 -9.33 -4.08 21.96
CA SER A 175 -9.88 -5.39 21.59
C SER A 175 -11.41 -5.33 21.45
N ARG A 176 -11.99 -6.36 20.81
CA ARG A 176 -13.44 -6.52 20.73
C ARG A 176 -14.08 -6.63 22.11
N SER A 177 -13.58 -7.48 23.00
CA SER A 177 -14.20 -7.70 24.32
C SER A 177 -14.20 -6.43 25.18
N ASP A 178 -13.09 -5.67 25.18
CA ASP A 178 -13.03 -4.39 25.87
C ASP A 178 -13.94 -3.34 25.22
N GLY A 179 -14.03 -3.35 23.89
CA GLY A 179 -14.96 -2.50 23.15
C GLY A 179 -16.44 -2.79 23.46
N GLU A 180 -16.82 -4.06 23.62
CA GLU A 180 -18.17 -4.46 24.03
C GLU A 180 -18.49 -3.97 25.45
N ARG A 181 -17.53 -4.07 26.37
CA ARG A 181 -17.64 -3.51 27.72
C ARG A 181 -17.81 -1.98 27.68
N LEU A 182 -17.00 -1.29 26.88
CA LEU A 182 -17.11 0.15 26.69
C LEU A 182 -18.46 0.55 26.06
N ALA A 183 -18.97 -0.24 25.12
CA ALA A 183 -20.28 -0.01 24.51
C ALA A 183 -21.42 -0.11 25.54
N GLN A 184 -21.36 -1.05 26.48
CA GLN A 184 -22.33 -1.13 27.59
C GLN A 184 -22.28 0.12 28.47
N LEU A 185 -21.09 0.62 28.81
CA LEU A 185 -20.92 1.85 29.60
C LEU A 185 -21.35 3.11 28.84
N ALA A 186 -21.27 3.11 27.52
CA ALA A 186 -21.74 4.22 26.68
C ALA A 186 -23.26 4.42 26.78
N CYS A 187 -24.04 3.35 26.98
CA CYS A 187 -25.49 3.43 27.21
C CYS A 187 -25.81 4.27 28.46
N ASP A 188 -24.99 4.15 29.49
CA ASP A 188 -25.13 4.89 30.75
C ASP A 188 -24.51 6.30 30.69
N ARG A 189 -23.95 6.69 29.53
CA ARG A 189 -23.19 7.93 29.33
C ARG A 189 -22.06 8.10 30.35
N GLY A 190 -21.43 6.98 30.73
CA GLY A 190 -20.34 6.97 31.71
C GLY A 190 -19.19 7.89 31.29
N ALA A 191 -18.67 8.65 32.25
CA ALA A 191 -17.48 9.45 32.03
C ALA A 191 -16.24 8.53 31.95
N VAL A 192 -15.39 8.80 30.98
CA VAL A 192 -14.13 8.06 30.78
C VAL A 192 -12.97 9.04 30.62
N ARG A 193 -11.75 8.54 30.83
CA ARG A 193 -10.49 9.25 30.56
C ARG A 193 -9.65 8.46 29.58
N LEU A 194 -9.31 9.06 28.45
CA LEU A 194 -8.42 8.48 27.44
C LEU A 194 -7.03 9.11 27.53
N VAL A 195 -5.99 8.28 27.55
CA VAL A 195 -4.58 8.67 27.43
C VAL A 195 -3.98 7.85 26.29
N ALA A 196 -3.66 8.52 25.19
CA ALA A 196 -2.99 7.95 24.03
C ALA A 196 -1.97 8.97 23.48
N PRO A 197 -0.80 9.13 24.14
CA PRO A 197 0.18 10.09 23.69
C PRO A 197 0.81 9.69 22.36
N VAL A 198 1.14 10.69 21.53
CA VAL A 198 1.77 10.48 20.21
C VAL A 198 2.93 11.46 20.03
N ASP A 199 4.11 10.92 19.73
CA ASP A 199 5.32 11.70 19.45
C ASP A 199 5.55 11.77 17.92
N SER A 200 5.13 12.88 17.31
CA SER A 200 5.36 13.17 15.89
C SER A 200 6.48 14.17 15.68
N GLY A 201 7.40 13.86 14.77
CA GLY A 201 8.54 14.72 14.51
C GLY A 201 9.50 14.17 13.45
N TRP A 202 10.41 15.05 13.02
CA TRP A 202 11.50 14.68 12.13
C TRP A 202 12.48 13.75 12.83
N ARG A 203 12.78 12.62 12.20
CA ARG A 203 13.76 11.63 12.67
C ARG A 203 14.67 11.24 11.52
N ARG A 204 15.95 11.03 11.84
CA ARG A 204 16.92 10.48 10.90
C ARG A 204 16.61 9.00 10.68
N VAL A 205 16.25 8.63 9.46
CA VAL A 205 15.97 7.24 9.06
C VAL A 205 17.07 6.69 8.17
N VAL A 206 17.13 5.37 8.03
CA VAL A 206 18.07 4.69 7.13
C VAL A 206 17.37 3.71 6.20
N MET A 207 17.94 3.51 5.00
CA MET A 207 17.34 2.64 3.98
C MET A 207 18.41 1.92 3.14
N PRO A 208 18.51 0.59 3.24
CA PRO A 208 19.36 -0.21 2.36
C PRO A 208 18.82 -0.25 0.93
N THR A 209 19.71 -0.15 -0.05
CA THR A 209 19.41 -0.38 -1.47
C THR A 209 20.54 -1.15 -2.15
N VAL A 210 20.26 -1.82 -3.26
CA VAL A 210 21.27 -2.46 -4.10
C VAL A 210 20.84 -2.49 -5.56
N SER A 211 21.78 -2.27 -6.47
CA SER A 211 21.58 -2.41 -7.91
C SER A 211 22.36 -3.59 -8.45
N ILE A 212 21.70 -4.39 -9.28
CA ILE A 212 22.29 -5.54 -9.98
C ILE A 212 22.15 -5.27 -11.49
N PRO A 213 23.26 -5.08 -12.22
CA PRO A 213 23.20 -4.65 -13.61
C PRO A 213 22.69 -5.75 -14.54
N GLY A 214 21.83 -5.35 -15.49
CA GLY A 214 21.41 -6.18 -16.61
C GLY A 214 22.44 -6.20 -17.74
N ARG A 215 22.18 -7.03 -18.76
CA ARG A 215 22.92 -7.04 -20.04
C ARG A 215 22.48 -5.91 -20.97
N GLU A 216 21.22 -5.47 -20.83
CA GLU A 216 20.58 -4.40 -21.59
C GLU A 216 20.14 -3.26 -20.64
N ALA A 217 19.81 -2.11 -21.21
CA ALA A 217 19.25 -0.99 -20.47
C ALA A 217 17.82 -1.33 -19.99
N GLY A 218 17.52 -0.92 -18.75
CA GLY A 218 16.24 -1.21 -18.11
C GLY A 218 16.44 -1.96 -16.80
N GLU A 219 15.59 -1.70 -15.81
CA GLU A 219 15.62 -2.40 -14.52
C GLU A 219 14.22 -2.63 -13.94
N LEU A 220 14.05 -3.73 -13.20
CA LEU A 220 12.89 -3.94 -12.34
C LEU A 220 13.19 -3.36 -10.95
N LEU A 221 12.35 -2.43 -10.49
CA LEU A 221 12.38 -1.97 -9.10
C LEU A 221 11.63 -2.99 -8.24
N ILE A 222 12.28 -3.50 -7.20
CA ILE A 222 11.68 -4.40 -6.21
C ILE A 222 11.78 -3.72 -4.85
N GLY A 223 10.66 -3.61 -4.14
CA GLY A 223 10.64 -2.96 -2.84
C GLY A 223 9.71 -3.62 -1.86
N GLY A 224 10.07 -3.54 -0.59
CA GLY A 224 9.27 -4.03 0.53
C GLY A 224 9.71 -3.29 1.78
N HIS A 225 8.76 -2.92 2.64
CA HIS A 225 9.14 -2.22 3.86
C HIS A 225 9.77 -3.18 4.86
N TYR A 226 10.77 -2.67 5.58
CA TYR A 226 11.44 -3.41 6.64
C TYR A 226 11.18 -2.85 8.03
N CYS A 227 10.56 -1.67 8.11
CA CYS A 227 10.09 -1.14 9.39
C CYS A 227 8.93 -1.97 9.95
N SER A 228 8.82 -2.02 11.28
CA SER A 228 7.74 -2.72 11.98
C SER A 228 7.33 -1.97 13.25
N TRP A 229 6.09 -2.20 13.72
CA TRP A 229 5.62 -1.70 15.01
C TRP A 229 6.19 -2.48 16.19
N GLY A 230 6.07 -3.81 16.11
CA GLY A 230 6.56 -4.78 17.07
C GLY A 230 7.63 -5.68 16.43
N PRO A 231 7.67 -6.98 16.77
CA PRO A 231 8.64 -7.90 16.16
C PRO A 231 8.53 -7.96 14.63
N GLY A 232 7.31 -7.98 14.08
CA GLY A 232 7.05 -7.78 12.65
C GLY A 232 7.58 -8.91 11.78
N ALA A 233 7.39 -10.17 12.19
CA ALA A 233 7.90 -11.33 11.48
C ALA A 233 7.20 -11.53 10.13
N THR A 234 5.87 -11.53 10.14
CA THR A 234 5.04 -11.66 8.93
C THR A 234 4.78 -10.31 8.26
N ASP A 235 4.82 -9.22 9.03
CA ASP A 235 4.71 -7.84 8.54
C ASP A 235 5.92 -6.99 9.00
N ASN A 236 7.03 -6.99 8.26
CA ASN A 236 7.22 -7.69 6.98
C ASN A 236 8.62 -8.34 6.87
N ALA A 237 9.20 -8.83 7.97
CA ALA A 237 10.52 -9.47 7.92
C ALA A 237 10.58 -10.64 6.91
N ALA A 238 9.48 -11.38 6.75
CA ALA A 238 9.33 -12.43 5.74
C ALA A 238 9.52 -11.91 4.30
N GLY A 239 8.92 -10.77 3.94
CA GLY A 239 9.14 -10.15 2.64
C GLY A 239 10.58 -9.68 2.43
N ASN A 240 11.19 -9.15 3.49
CA ASN A 240 12.59 -8.71 3.45
C ASN A 240 13.58 -9.88 3.29
N ALA A 241 13.30 -11.03 3.92
CA ALA A 241 14.05 -12.27 3.73
C ALA A 241 13.93 -12.79 2.28
N LEU A 242 12.72 -12.76 1.72
CA LEU A 242 12.47 -13.12 0.33
C LEU A 242 13.27 -12.22 -0.62
N MET A 243 13.29 -10.91 -0.38
CA MET A 243 14.09 -9.96 -1.18
C MET A 243 15.60 -10.21 -1.08
N LEU A 244 16.10 -10.57 0.11
CA LEU A 244 17.51 -10.98 0.28
C LEU A 244 17.82 -12.23 -0.56
N ASP A 245 16.93 -13.23 -0.57
CA ASP A 245 17.10 -14.42 -1.39
C ASP A 245 17.10 -14.11 -2.89
N LEU A 246 16.18 -13.24 -3.36
CA LEU A 246 16.18 -12.75 -4.74
C LEU A 246 17.50 -12.07 -5.12
N ALA A 247 18.06 -11.22 -4.24
CA ALA A 247 19.35 -10.57 -4.46
C ALA A 247 20.49 -11.59 -4.52
N ARG A 248 20.55 -12.54 -3.58
CA ARG A 248 21.58 -13.60 -3.54
C ARG A 248 21.59 -14.45 -4.82
N ARG A 249 20.41 -14.81 -5.35
CA ARG A 249 20.29 -15.55 -6.63
C ARG A 249 20.88 -14.80 -7.80
N HIS A 250 20.64 -13.49 -7.87
CA HIS A 250 21.13 -12.63 -8.95
C HIS A 250 22.57 -12.17 -8.77
N ALA A 251 23.16 -12.33 -7.58
CA ALA A 251 24.57 -12.05 -7.33
C ALA A 251 25.49 -13.14 -7.92
N GLY A 252 25.12 -14.42 -7.75
CA GLY A 252 25.92 -15.57 -8.21
C GLY A 252 25.54 -16.15 -9.58
N GLY A 253 24.43 -15.69 -10.17
CA GLY A 253 23.90 -16.22 -11.43
C GLY A 253 24.38 -15.48 -12.69
N PRO A 254 23.99 -15.96 -13.89
CA PRO A 254 24.14 -15.18 -15.12
C PRO A 254 23.42 -13.83 -15.00
N ARG A 255 24.04 -12.75 -15.49
CA ARG A 255 23.39 -11.44 -15.50
C ARG A 255 22.06 -11.51 -16.24
N PRO A 256 20.95 -10.99 -15.70
CA PRO A 256 19.66 -10.97 -16.37
C PRO A 256 19.67 -10.05 -17.61
N ARG A 257 18.67 -10.13 -18.48
CA ARG A 257 18.54 -9.21 -19.63
C ARG A 257 18.41 -7.77 -19.12
N PHE A 258 17.41 -7.51 -18.29
CA PHE A 258 17.22 -6.25 -17.59
C PHE A 258 17.72 -6.33 -16.15
N GLY A 259 18.23 -5.22 -15.62
CA GLY A 259 18.78 -5.18 -14.26
C GLY A 259 17.71 -5.27 -13.16
N LEU A 260 18.18 -5.30 -11.92
CA LEU A 260 17.35 -5.19 -10.73
C LEU A 260 17.81 -4.01 -9.89
N ARG A 261 16.85 -3.35 -9.25
CA ARG A 261 17.09 -2.41 -8.16
C ARG A 261 16.22 -2.84 -6.99
N LEU A 262 16.84 -3.21 -5.87
CA LEU A 262 16.14 -3.60 -4.65
C LEU A 262 16.28 -2.50 -3.60
N ALA A 263 15.21 -2.21 -2.89
CA ALA A 263 15.21 -1.21 -1.81
C ALA A 263 14.27 -1.61 -0.67
N TRP A 264 14.78 -1.54 0.56
CA TRP A 264 14.08 -1.96 1.77
C TRP A 264 13.45 -0.72 2.45
N TRP A 265 12.18 -0.45 2.20
CA TRP A 265 11.54 0.82 2.59
C TRP A 265 11.47 1.02 4.11
N THR A 266 11.92 2.18 4.59
CA THR A 266 11.66 2.64 5.96
C THR A 266 10.37 3.46 6.04
N GLY A 267 9.76 3.53 7.22
CA GLY A 267 8.67 4.46 7.50
C GLY A 267 7.37 4.18 6.74
N HIS A 268 7.16 2.95 6.26
CA HIS A 268 5.84 2.49 5.79
C HIS A 268 4.81 2.67 6.89
N GLU A 269 5.08 2.10 8.05
CA GLU A 269 4.17 2.09 9.20
C GLU A 269 4.09 3.45 9.88
N GLN A 270 5.23 4.04 10.20
CA GLN A 270 5.26 5.22 11.08
C GLN A 270 5.38 6.56 10.33
N GLY A 271 5.62 6.51 9.02
CA GLY A 271 5.93 7.69 8.19
C GLY A 271 4.98 7.89 7.00
N GLY A 272 3.87 7.13 6.93
CA GLY A 272 2.95 7.22 5.80
C GLY A 272 3.63 6.86 4.47
N TYR A 273 4.43 5.78 4.42
CA TYR A 273 5.22 5.39 3.24
C TYR A 273 6.44 6.28 2.96
N ALA A 274 7.07 6.82 4.01
CA ALA A 274 8.16 7.80 3.89
C ALA A 274 9.35 7.33 3.02
N GLY A 275 9.74 6.05 3.12
CA GLY A 275 10.85 5.47 2.38
C GLY A 275 10.60 5.41 0.87
N SER A 276 9.51 4.78 0.46
CA SER A 276 9.18 4.64 -0.97
C SER A 276 8.84 5.99 -1.61
N ALA A 277 8.17 6.90 -0.88
CA ALA A 277 7.89 8.25 -1.35
C ALA A 277 9.19 9.05 -1.57
N HIS A 278 10.09 9.06 -0.58
CA HIS A 278 11.39 9.73 -0.71
C HIS A 278 12.22 9.14 -1.85
N PHE A 279 12.17 7.82 -2.03
CA PHE A 279 12.88 7.16 -3.12
C PHE A 279 12.35 7.59 -4.50
N ALA A 280 11.03 7.68 -4.66
CA ALA A 280 10.41 8.19 -5.87
C ALA A 280 10.82 9.64 -6.17
N ASP A 281 10.94 10.49 -5.16
CA ASP A 281 11.37 11.88 -5.31
C ASP A 281 12.86 12.00 -5.69
N VAL A 282 13.76 11.34 -4.94
CA VAL A 282 15.21 11.50 -5.11
C VAL A 282 15.73 10.80 -6.35
N PHE A 283 15.16 9.64 -6.69
CA PHE A 283 15.57 8.86 -7.85
C PHE A 283 14.65 9.05 -9.06
N HIS A 284 13.82 10.10 -9.06
CA HIS A 284 12.81 10.35 -10.09
C HIS A 284 13.36 10.17 -11.51
N ASP A 285 14.44 10.87 -11.85
CA ASP A 285 14.97 10.88 -13.22
C ASP A 285 15.54 9.52 -13.63
N VAL A 286 16.19 8.83 -12.70
CA VAL A 286 16.76 7.49 -12.93
C VAL A 286 15.64 6.47 -13.16
N LEU A 287 14.60 6.50 -12.32
CA LEU A 287 13.46 5.58 -12.45
C LEU A 287 12.63 5.90 -13.69
N ALA A 288 12.42 7.17 -14.01
CA ALA A 288 11.73 7.61 -15.22
C ALA A 288 12.47 7.13 -16.49
N ALA A 289 13.80 7.18 -16.50
CA ALA A 289 14.61 6.72 -17.63
C ALA A 289 14.75 5.20 -17.74
N HIS A 290 14.90 4.49 -16.62
CA HIS A 290 15.39 3.10 -16.63
C HIS A 290 14.44 2.07 -16.01
N ALA A 291 13.56 2.44 -15.08
CA ALA A 291 12.70 1.43 -14.45
C ALA A 291 11.60 0.96 -15.41
N LEU A 292 11.43 -0.35 -15.55
CA LEU A 292 10.42 -0.96 -16.43
C LEU A 292 9.10 -1.14 -15.70
N ALA A 293 9.17 -1.55 -14.44
CA ALA A 293 8.04 -1.87 -13.57
C ALA A 293 8.47 -1.78 -12.09
N TYR A 294 7.48 -1.86 -11.21
CA TYR A 294 7.65 -1.94 -9.76
C TYR A 294 6.99 -3.20 -9.21
N LEU A 295 7.75 -4.03 -8.49
CA LEU A 295 7.27 -5.17 -7.72
C LEU A 295 7.31 -4.84 -6.23
N SER A 296 6.13 -4.77 -5.60
CA SER A 296 6.00 -4.61 -4.15
C SER A 296 5.97 -5.98 -3.47
N VAL A 297 6.77 -6.16 -2.42
CA VAL A 297 6.86 -7.39 -1.60
C VAL A 297 6.39 -7.08 -0.19
N ASP A 298 5.21 -7.57 0.15
CA ASP A 298 4.53 -7.31 1.42
C ASP A 298 3.45 -8.39 1.63
N ASN A 299 3.18 -8.74 2.88
CA ASN A 299 2.23 -9.76 3.33
C ASN A 299 2.54 -11.16 2.74
N VAL A 300 3.66 -11.73 3.16
CA VAL A 300 4.13 -13.07 2.75
C VAL A 300 4.54 -13.93 3.94
N GLY A 301 4.57 -15.25 3.76
CA GLY A 301 5.14 -16.19 4.71
C GLY A 301 4.26 -16.51 5.93
N SER A 302 3.07 -15.92 6.03
CA SER A 302 2.17 -16.10 7.18
C SER A 302 1.69 -17.55 7.31
N ARG A 303 1.80 -18.11 8.51
CA ARG A 303 1.26 -19.42 8.83
C ARG A 303 -0.24 -19.47 8.58
N GLY A 304 -0.68 -20.51 7.85
CA GLY A 304 -2.08 -20.70 7.49
C GLY A 304 -2.53 -19.91 6.26
N ALA A 305 -1.64 -19.16 5.60
CA ALA A 305 -1.96 -18.54 4.33
C ALA A 305 -2.16 -19.60 3.23
N THR A 306 -3.28 -19.48 2.51
CA THR A 306 -3.66 -20.39 1.42
C THR A 306 -4.16 -19.65 0.18
N ILE A 307 -4.30 -18.33 0.27
CA ILE A 307 -4.79 -17.48 -0.82
C ILE A 307 -3.65 -16.59 -1.32
N TRP A 308 -3.11 -16.89 -2.50
CA TRP A 308 -2.18 -16.00 -3.20
C TRP A 308 -2.95 -15.04 -4.10
N GLN A 309 -3.09 -13.80 -3.63
CA GLN A 309 -3.91 -12.77 -4.26
C GLN A 309 -3.04 -11.82 -5.08
N VAL A 310 -3.37 -11.68 -6.37
CA VAL A 310 -2.87 -10.57 -7.20
C VAL A 310 -3.59 -9.31 -6.78
N GLN A 311 -2.85 -8.31 -6.32
CA GLN A 311 -3.37 -7.04 -5.82
C GLN A 311 -2.43 -5.91 -6.19
N ASN A 312 -2.86 -4.66 -6.02
CA ASN A 312 -2.08 -3.47 -6.39
C ASN A 312 -1.32 -3.58 -7.72
N THR A 313 -1.95 -4.24 -8.71
CA THR A 313 -1.32 -4.61 -9.97
C THR A 313 -2.01 -3.89 -11.11
N GLY A 314 -1.23 -3.13 -11.90
CA GLY A 314 -1.71 -2.43 -13.09
C GLY A 314 -2.30 -3.40 -14.12
N ALA A 315 -3.25 -2.92 -14.93
CA ALA A 315 -3.90 -3.75 -15.95
C ALA A 315 -2.89 -4.38 -16.90
N GLU A 316 -1.84 -3.63 -17.23
CA GLU A 316 -0.74 -3.99 -18.11
C GLU A 316 0.09 -5.19 -17.63
N LEU A 317 0.08 -5.52 -16.33
CA LEU A 317 0.80 -6.67 -15.76
C LEU A 317 -0.14 -7.71 -15.13
N HIS A 318 -1.46 -7.46 -15.14
CA HIS A 318 -2.41 -8.26 -14.38
C HIS A 318 -2.49 -9.72 -14.87
N ASP A 319 -2.58 -9.92 -16.18
CA ASP A 319 -2.69 -11.27 -16.76
C ASP A 319 -1.37 -12.04 -16.61
N TYR A 320 -0.23 -11.36 -16.70
CA TYR A 320 1.09 -11.91 -16.44
C TYR A 320 1.21 -12.42 -14.99
N ALA A 321 0.85 -11.57 -14.03
CA ALA A 321 0.86 -11.90 -12.61
C ALA A 321 -0.08 -13.07 -12.28
N THR A 322 -1.30 -13.01 -12.82
CA THR A 322 -2.34 -14.02 -12.61
C THR A 322 -1.92 -15.36 -13.21
N GLY A 323 -1.35 -15.38 -14.41
CA GLY A 323 -0.88 -16.61 -15.03
C GLY A 323 0.24 -17.30 -14.24
N ILE A 324 1.16 -16.52 -13.63
CA ILE A 324 2.19 -17.08 -12.76
C ILE A 324 1.58 -17.59 -11.44
N ARG A 325 0.69 -16.80 -10.82
CA ARG A 325 -0.02 -17.20 -9.62
C ARG A 325 -0.82 -18.48 -9.84
N ASP A 326 -1.63 -18.57 -10.89
CA ASP A 326 -2.45 -19.75 -11.18
C ASP A 326 -1.61 -21.01 -11.42
N ARG A 327 -0.43 -20.86 -12.03
CA ARG A 327 0.50 -21.98 -12.24
C ARG A 327 1.14 -22.46 -10.94
N LEU A 328 1.53 -21.55 -10.06
CA LEU A 328 2.37 -21.87 -8.91
C LEU A 328 1.61 -21.96 -7.59
N ALA A 329 0.50 -21.26 -7.44
CA ALA A 329 -0.32 -21.16 -6.24
C ALA A 329 -1.81 -20.99 -6.62
N PRO A 330 -2.41 -21.98 -7.31
CA PRO A 330 -3.79 -21.89 -7.79
C PRO A 330 -4.76 -21.71 -6.63
N LEU A 331 -5.76 -20.85 -6.83
CA LEU A 331 -6.88 -20.70 -5.91
C LEU A 331 -7.98 -21.70 -6.26
N ASP A 332 -8.51 -22.41 -5.26
CA ASP A 332 -9.76 -23.13 -5.46
C ASP A 332 -10.95 -22.15 -5.64
N PRO A 333 -12.09 -22.59 -6.21
CA PRO A 333 -13.21 -21.71 -6.50
C PRO A 333 -13.85 -21.03 -5.28
N ALA A 334 -13.84 -21.68 -4.10
CA ALA A 334 -14.40 -21.10 -2.88
C ALA A 334 -13.48 -20.00 -2.35
N ALA A 335 -12.18 -20.27 -2.30
CA ALA A 335 -11.14 -19.31 -1.95
C ALA A 335 -11.15 -18.11 -2.90
N ALA A 336 -11.33 -18.32 -4.21
CA ALA A 336 -11.41 -17.23 -5.20
C ALA A 336 -12.59 -16.28 -4.94
N GLY A 337 -13.70 -16.76 -4.38
CA GLY A 337 -14.83 -15.94 -3.95
C GLY A 337 -14.46 -14.96 -2.84
N PHE A 338 -13.92 -15.51 -1.75
CA PHE A 338 -13.48 -14.74 -0.60
C PHE A 338 -12.30 -13.82 -0.92
N ALA A 339 -11.34 -14.26 -1.74
CA ALA A 339 -10.16 -13.49 -2.11
C ALA A 339 -10.50 -12.13 -2.77
N ARG A 340 -11.63 -12.07 -3.51
CA ARG A 340 -12.14 -10.80 -4.06
C ARG A 340 -12.63 -9.82 -2.99
N THR A 341 -13.08 -10.31 -1.84
CA THR A 341 -13.54 -9.49 -0.71
C THR A 341 -12.40 -8.89 0.10
N LEU A 342 -11.19 -9.44 -0.04
CA LEU A 342 -9.97 -8.92 0.60
C LEU A 342 -9.49 -7.62 -0.03
N LEU A 343 -9.87 -7.38 -1.28
CA LEU A 343 -9.44 -6.20 -2.03
C LEU A 343 -10.28 -4.98 -1.65
N PRO A 344 -9.69 -3.77 -1.61
CA PRO A 344 -10.41 -2.57 -1.26
C PRO A 344 -11.61 -2.32 -2.17
N ALA A 345 -12.74 -1.94 -1.57
CA ALA A 345 -13.90 -1.50 -2.33
C ALA A 345 -13.55 -0.25 -3.17
N ARG A 346 -14.11 -0.20 -4.38
CA ARG A 346 -13.85 0.84 -5.38
C ARG A 346 -15.14 1.56 -5.76
N LYS A 347 -15.06 2.87 -6.00
CA LYS A 347 -16.20 3.69 -6.45
C LYS A 347 -16.41 3.61 -7.96
N ASP A 348 -15.32 3.47 -8.71
CA ASP A 348 -15.27 3.34 -10.16
C ASP A 348 -15.74 1.94 -10.59
N ARG A 349 -17.01 1.86 -11.00
CA ARG A 349 -17.63 0.62 -11.49
C ARG A 349 -16.88 0.08 -12.70
N GLY A 350 -16.79 -1.24 -12.81
CA GLY A 350 -16.13 -1.92 -13.93
C GLY A 350 -14.61 -2.02 -13.81
N ILE A 351 -13.99 -1.33 -12.85
CA ILE A 351 -12.55 -1.45 -12.58
C ILE A 351 -12.29 -2.57 -11.56
N PRO A 352 -11.41 -3.54 -11.86
CA PRO A 352 -11.06 -4.58 -10.91
C PRO A 352 -10.47 -4.02 -9.60
N ALA A 353 -10.88 -4.58 -8.45
CA ALA A 353 -10.37 -4.18 -7.15
C ALA A 353 -8.87 -4.48 -6.94
N SER A 354 -8.27 -5.29 -7.83
CA SER A 354 -6.85 -5.62 -7.83
C SER A 354 -5.96 -4.50 -8.34
N ARG A 355 -6.52 -3.42 -8.91
CA ARG A 355 -5.74 -2.26 -9.36
C ARG A 355 -5.10 -1.52 -8.18
N PRO A 356 -3.95 -0.84 -8.39
CA PRO A 356 -3.29 -0.05 -7.36
C PRO A 356 -4.27 0.81 -6.57
N ALA A 357 -4.23 0.62 -5.25
CA ALA A 357 -4.91 1.46 -4.29
C ALA A 357 -3.90 2.37 -3.57
N ARG A 358 -4.39 3.26 -2.69
CA ARG A 358 -3.58 4.11 -1.80
C ARG A 358 -3.17 3.31 -0.56
N ASN A 359 -2.43 2.24 -0.77
CA ASN A 359 -1.81 1.42 0.28
C ASN A 359 -0.51 0.79 -0.27
N GLY A 360 0.24 0.04 0.55
CA GLY A 360 1.31 -0.86 0.08
C GLY A 360 2.40 -0.24 -0.79
N ASP A 361 3.10 0.79 -0.31
CA ASP A 361 4.26 1.44 -0.97
C ASP A 361 4.10 1.73 -2.48
N GLN A 362 2.88 2.02 -2.93
CA GLN A 362 2.51 2.32 -4.32
C GLN A 362 2.92 3.75 -4.77
N SER A 363 4.17 4.13 -4.48
CA SER A 363 4.70 5.49 -4.68
C SER A 363 5.06 5.83 -6.14
N PHE A 364 5.04 4.85 -7.04
CA PHE A 364 5.66 4.98 -8.36
C PHE A 364 4.66 5.19 -9.52
N GLY A 365 3.37 5.35 -9.21
CA GLY A 365 2.33 5.63 -10.21
C GLY A 365 2.58 6.95 -10.97
N GLY A 366 3.07 7.98 -10.28
CA GLY A 366 3.43 9.28 -10.86
C GLY A 366 4.61 9.21 -11.85
N LEU A 367 5.55 8.29 -11.62
CA LEU A 367 6.64 7.95 -12.55
C LEU A 367 6.17 7.09 -13.73
N GLY A 368 4.91 6.66 -13.69
CA GLY A 368 4.30 5.84 -14.72
C GLY A 368 4.70 4.36 -14.67
N LEU A 369 5.32 3.89 -13.59
CA LEU A 369 5.76 2.50 -13.50
C LEU A 369 4.54 1.57 -13.45
N ALA A 370 4.63 0.46 -14.19
CA ALA A 370 3.66 -0.62 -14.06
C ALA A 370 3.84 -1.29 -12.71
N SER A 371 2.79 -1.32 -11.89
CA SER A 371 2.87 -1.91 -10.56
C SER A 371 2.43 -3.37 -10.54
N LEU A 372 3.05 -4.15 -9.66
CA LEU A 372 2.85 -5.58 -9.47
C LEU A 372 2.94 -5.93 -7.99
N GLN A 373 2.00 -6.72 -7.48
CA GLN A 373 2.07 -7.32 -6.14
C GLN A 373 1.28 -8.63 -6.10
N VAL A 374 1.88 -9.64 -5.46
CA VAL A 374 1.18 -10.87 -5.07
C VAL A 374 1.42 -11.09 -3.58
N ALA A 375 0.35 -11.12 -2.81
CA ALA A 375 0.38 -11.32 -1.36
C ALA A 375 -0.32 -12.62 -0.97
N SER A 376 0.11 -13.22 0.14
CA SER A 376 -0.47 -14.45 0.70
C SER A 376 -1.42 -14.11 1.86
N TRP A 377 -2.63 -14.65 1.84
CA TRP A 377 -3.69 -14.36 2.80
C TRP A 377 -4.29 -15.64 3.40
N LEU A 378 -4.86 -15.52 4.59
CA LEU A 378 -5.64 -16.58 5.23
C LEU A 378 -7.02 -16.71 4.56
N ALA A 379 -7.52 -17.94 4.47
CA ALA A 379 -8.87 -18.24 3.99
C ALA A 379 -9.96 -17.85 5.00
N GLU A 380 -11.21 -17.70 4.53
CA GLU A 380 -12.33 -17.19 5.33
C GLU A 380 -12.57 -17.97 6.63
N ASP A 381 -12.39 -19.28 6.61
CA ASP A 381 -12.62 -20.22 7.71
C ASP A 381 -11.37 -20.44 8.59
N ALA A 382 -10.24 -19.78 8.27
CA ALA A 382 -9.02 -19.92 9.05
C ALA A 382 -9.22 -19.36 10.48
N ALA A 383 -8.93 -20.19 11.48
CA ALA A 383 -9.13 -19.86 12.89
C ALA A 383 -8.29 -18.67 13.36
N ASP A 384 -7.12 -18.47 12.76
CA ASP A 384 -6.18 -17.40 13.11
C ASP A 384 -6.53 -16.05 12.43
N ARG A 385 -7.58 -15.98 11.60
CA ARG A 385 -7.91 -14.80 10.80
C ARG A 385 -8.67 -13.73 11.59
N ILE A 386 -8.31 -12.46 11.37
CA ILE A 386 -9.12 -11.32 11.82
C ILE A 386 -10.41 -11.26 10.99
N PRO A 387 -11.60 -11.32 11.61
CA PRO A 387 -12.87 -11.30 10.90
C PRO A 387 -13.01 -10.11 9.94
N GLY A 388 -13.48 -10.38 8.72
CA GLY A 388 -13.65 -9.39 7.66
C GLY A 388 -12.37 -9.04 6.88
N THR A 389 -11.23 -9.64 7.22
CA THR A 389 -9.95 -9.46 6.53
C THR A 389 -9.33 -10.81 6.16
N GLY A 390 -8.19 -10.81 5.46
CA GLY A 390 -7.35 -12.01 5.24
C GLY A 390 -6.12 -12.05 6.14
N LEU A 391 -5.99 -11.10 7.07
CA LEU A 391 -4.85 -10.94 7.97
C LEU A 391 -5.00 -11.86 9.19
N PRO A 392 -3.88 -12.35 9.75
CA PRO A 392 -3.90 -13.09 10.99
C PRO A 392 -3.99 -12.16 12.22
N TRP A 393 -4.52 -12.65 13.35
CA TRP A 393 -4.70 -11.86 14.57
C TRP A 393 -3.40 -11.29 15.17
N TRP A 394 -2.24 -11.88 14.88
CA TRP A 394 -0.96 -11.36 15.34
C TRP A 394 -0.46 -10.17 14.52
N TRP A 395 -1.03 -9.92 13.33
CA TRP A 395 -0.66 -8.79 12.48
C TRP A 395 -0.74 -7.47 13.25
N HIS A 396 0.26 -6.60 13.15
CA HIS A 396 0.29 -5.33 13.89
C HIS A 396 0.10 -5.48 15.42
N THR A 397 0.50 -6.60 16.01
CA THR A 397 0.55 -6.78 17.46
C THR A 397 1.99 -7.01 17.94
N ASP A 398 2.18 -7.09 19.26
CA ASP A 398 3.46 -7.52 19.83
C ASP A 398 3.73 -9.03 19.65
N GLU A 399 2.74 -9.77 19.12
CA GLU A 399 2.79 -11.21 18.93
C GLU A 399 3.25 -11.63 17.53
N ASP A 400 3.51 -10.72 16.58
CA ASP A 400 3.98 -11.07 15.23
C ASP A 400 5.43 -11.62 15.21
N LYS A 401 5.62 -12.82 15.74
CA LYS A 401 6.88 -13.52 16.01
C LYS A 401 7.24 -14.53 14.90
N PRO A 402 8.52 -14.94 14.76
CA PRO A 402 8.95 -15.89 13.72
C PRO A 402 8.20 -17.24 13.73
N ALA A 403 7.68 -17.67 14.89
CA ALA A 403 6.87 -18.89 15.01
C ALA A 403 5.53 -18.83 14.24
N TYR A 404 5.14 -17.66 13.76
CA TYR A 404 3.98 -17.44 12.90
C TYR A 404 4.34 -17.37 11.41
N CYS A 405 5.59 -17.61 11.05
CA CYS A 405 5.99 -17.89 9.69
C CYS A 405 5.98 -19.39 9.41
N ASP A 406 5.50 -19.81 8.23
CA ASP A 406 5.49 -21.21 7.81
C ASP A 406 6.49 -21.46 6.67
N HIS A 407 7.29 -22.53 6.78
CA HIS A 407 8.32 -22.84 5.79
C HIS A 407 7.76 -23.11 4.39
N ALA A 408 6.63 -23.81 4.29
CA ALA A 408 6.03 -24.15 3.01
C ALA A 408 5.40 -22.93 2.35
N VAL A 409 4.76 -22.06 3.15
CA VAL A 409 4.25 -20.76 2.68
C VAL A 409 5.39 -19.87 2.21
N LEU A 410 6.44 -19.68 3.02
CA LEU A 410 7.65 -18.92 2.66
C LEU A 410 8.26 -19.40 1.33
N ALA A 411 8.42 -20.73 1.19
CA ALA A 411 8.96 -21.31 -0.04
C ALA A 411 8.02 -21.11 -1.25
N ARG A 412 6.70 -21.16 -1.05
CA ARG A 412 5.71 -20.91 -2.10
C ARG A 412 5.72 -19.45 -2.55
N ASP A 413 5.75 -18.52 -1.59
CA ASP A 413 5.86 -17.09 -1.87
C ASP A 413 7.12 -16.78 -2.66
N LEU A 414 8.27 -17.30 -2.23
CA LEU A 414 9.52 -17.13 -2.95
C LEU A 414 9.43 -17.74 -4.37
N ALA A 415 8.83 -18.91 -4.55
CA ALA A 415 8.66 -19.49 -5.89
C ALA A 415 7.84 -18.59 -6.83
N VAL A 416 6.75 -18.01 -6.32
CA VAL A 416 5.92 -17.05 -7.06
C VAL A 416 6.75 -15.81 -7.42
N HIS A 417 7.44 -15.22 -6.46
CA HIS A 417 8.21 -13.99 -6.67
C HIS A 417 9.43 -14.21 -7.58
N VAL A 418 10.14 -15.34 -7.45
CA VAL A 418 11.20 -15.73 -8.39
C VAL A 418 10.64 -15.81 -9.81
N ALA A 419 9.48 -16.46 -10.01
CA ALA A 419 8.88 -16.56 -11.33
C ALA A 419 8.44 -15.21 -11.91
N LEU A 420 7.92 -14.31 -11.07
CA LEU A 420 7.57 -12.93 -11.46
C LEU A 420 8.82 -12.12 -11.85
N VAL A 421 9.89 -12.22 -11.07
CA VAL A 421 11.14 -11.50 -11.36
C VAL A 421 11.76 -12.06 -12.64
N GLU A 422 12.02 -13.37 -12.69
CA GLU A 422 12.67 -14.03 -13.82
C GLU A 422 11.90 -13.85 -15.13
N GLY A 423 10.57 -13.98 -15.09
CA GLY A 423 9.74 -13.83 -16.29
C GLY A 423 9.70 -12.39 -16.82
N LEU A 424 9.97 -11.38 -16.00
CA LEU A 424 10.10 -9.98 -16.43
C LEU A 424 11.51 -9.67 -16.92
N VAL A 425 12.52 -9.96 -16.09
CA VAL A 425 13.90 -9.50 -16.35
C VAL A 425 14.65 -10.32 -17.38
N ASN A 426 14.14 -11.51 -17.74
CA ASN A 426 14.66 -12.34 -18.82
C ASN A 426 13.66 -12.52 -19.97
N ALA A 427 12.59 -11.71 -20.01
CA ALA A 427 11.60 -11.79 -21.07
C ALA A 427 12.20 -11.57 -22.45
N GLN A 428 11.81 -12.39 -23.44
CA GLN A 428 12.14 -12.12 -24.85
C GLN A 428 11.38 -10.89 -25.36
N THR A 429 10.11 -10.77 -24.97
CA THR A 429 9.25 -9.60 -25.15
C THR A 429 8.65 -9.28 -23.79
N LEU A 430 8.70 -8.03 -23.36
CA LEU A 430 8.18 -7.63 -22.06
C LEU A 430 6.67 -7.97 -21.96
N PRO A 431 6.23 -8.63 -20.89
CA PRO A 431 4.84 -9.00 -20.67
C PRO A 431 4.00 -7.82 -20.15
N ILE A 432 4.27 -6.60 -20.66
CA ILE A 432 3.51 -5.38 -20.39
C ILE A 432 2.50 -5.22 -21.53
N ASP A 433 1.21 -5.18 -21.20
CA ASP A 433 0.10 -5.02 -22.14
C ASP A 433 -0.56 -3.62 -22.07
N PRO A 434 -0.11 -2.65 -22.89
CA PRO A 434 -0.77 -1.36 -23.00
C PRO A 434 -2.23 -1.42 -23.46
N ALA A 435 -2.66 -2.49 -24.15
CA ALA A 435 -4.06 -2.63 -24.54
C ALA A 435 -4.95 -2.95 -23.33
N ALA A 436 -4.46 -3.72 -22.35
CA ALA A 436 -5.16 -3.90 -21.07
C ALA A 436 -5.31 -2.57 -20.32
N GLN A 437 -4.25 -1.77 -20.26
CA GLN A 437 -4.30 -0.43 -19.68
C GLN A 437 -5.31 0.49 -20.40
N ALA A 438 -5.39 0.40 -21.73
CA ALA A 438 -6.35 1.17 -22.52
C ALA A 438 -7.81 0.76 -22.24
N ARG A 439 -8.09 -0.53 -22.05
CA ARG A 439 -9.43 -1.02 -21.66
C ARG A 439 -9.86 -0.47 -20.30
N ASP A 440 -8.95 -0.46 -19.33
CA ASP A 440 -9.17 0.13 -18.01
C ASP A 440 -9.45 1.65 -18.09
N LEU A 441 -8.69 2.37 -18.92
CA LEU A 441 -8.91 3.80 -19.17
C LEU A 441 -10.32 4.06 -19.75
N VAL A 442 -10.73 3.29 -20.75
CA VAL A 442 -12.07 3.40 -21.36
C VAL A 442 -13.15 3.11 -20.32
N ALA A 443 -13.02 2.02 -19.55
CA ALA A 443 -13.98 1.66 -18.51
C ALA A 443 -14.14 2.74 -17.43
N ALA A 444 -13.03 3.35 -16.99
CA ALA A 444 -13.09 4.44 -16.01
C ALA A 444 -13.75 5.70 -16.58
N LEU A 445 -13.51 6.04 -17.84
CA LEU A 445 -14.16 7.17 -18.51
C LEU A 445 -15.65 6.91 -18.77
N GLN A 446 -16.04 5.66 -19.07
CA GLN A 446 -17.45 5.26 -19.13
C GLN A 446 -18.15 5.48 -17.79
N ALA A 447 -17.54 5.05 -16.68
CA ALA A 447 -18.09 5.30 -15.35
C ALA A 447 -18.25 6.79 -15.02
N VAL A 448 -17.33 7.64 -15.50
CA VAL A 448 -17.43 9.10 -15.39
C VAL A 448 -18.61 9.65 -16.19
N VAL A 449 -18.78 9.23 -17.45
CA VAL A 449 -19.91 9.65 -18.31
C VAL A 449 -21.24 9.24 -17.70
N GLU A 450 -21.35 8.01 -17.21
CA GLU A 450 -22.58 7.48 -16.59
C GLU A 450 -22.94 8.23 -15.29
N SER A 451 -21.94 8.61 -14.49
CA SER A 451 -22.16 9.28 -13.20
C SER A 451 -22.49 10.77 -13.35
N ALA A 452 -22.00 11.41 -14.42
CA ALA A 452 -22.14 12.84 -14.65
C ALA A 452 -22.46 13.15 -16.14
N PRO A 453 -23.63 12.74 -16.66
CA PRO A 453 -23.99 12.87 -18.07
C PRO A 453 -24.11 14.34 -18.55
N GLU A 454 -24.35 15.28 -17.64
CA GLU A 454 -24.34 16.72 -17.95
C GLU A 454 -22.95 17.31 -18.23
N LEU A 455 -21.86 16.59 -17.91
CA LEU A 455 -20.50 17.04 -18.20
C LEU A 455 -20.16 16.79 -19.67
N ALA A 456 -20.37 17.80 -20.52
CA ALA A 456 -20.12 17.73 -21.97
C ALA A 456 -18.71 17.24 -22.37
N LEU A 457 -17.71 17.40 -21.50
CA LEU A 457 -16.33 16.98 -21.76
C LEU A 457 -16.12 15.46 -21.64
N ALA A 458 -16.95 14.77 -20.88
CA ALA A 458 -16.73 13.35 -20.60
C ALA A 458 -16.90 12.47 -21.85
N PRO A 459 -17.94 12.66 -22.71
CA PRO A 459 -18.07 11.90 -23.96
C PRO A 459 -16.93 12.13 -24.96
N GLU A 460 -16.43 13.36 -25.09
CA GLU A 460 -15.29 13.67 -25.97
C GLU A 460 -14.01 12.95 -25.52
N LEU A 461 -13.78 12.93 -24.21
CA LEU A 461 -12.62 12.26 -23.62
C LEU A 461 -12.72 10.74 -23.76
N LEU A 462 -13.92 10.18 -23.59
CA LEU A 462 -14.18 8.76 -23.81
C LEU A 462 -13.89 8.36 -25.27
N ALA A 463 -14.41 9.10 -26.25
CA ALA A 463 -14.16 8.82 -27.67
C ALA A 463 -12.66 8.88 -28.03
N LEU A 464 -11.91 9.79 -27.41
CA LEU A 464 -10.45 9.87 -27.56
C LEU A 464 -9.76 8.64 -26.97
N ALA A 465 -10.20 8.15 -25.82
CA ALA A 465 -9.68 6.93 -25.19
C ALA A 465 -10.02 5.67 -26.00
N GLU A 466 -11.23 5.58 -26.56
CA GLU A 466 -11.63 4.49 -27.46
C GLU A 466 -10.76 4.47 -28.72
N THR A 467 -10.49 5.63 -29.32
CA THR A 467 -9.57 5.75 -30.46
C THR A 467 -8.17 5.23 -30.11
N TYR A 468 -7.68 5.54 -28.91
CA TYR A 468 -6.40 5.00 -28.42
C TYR A 468 -6.45 3.49 -28.19
N ALA A 469 -7.52 2.98 -27.57
CA ALA A 469 -7.70 1.55 -27.32
C ALA A 469 -7.71 0.73 -28.62
N ASP A 470 -8.43 1.18 -29.64
CA ASP A 470 -8.46 0.53 -30.96
C ASP A 470 -7.09 0.60 -31.64
N SER A 471 -6.42 1.74 -31.52
CA SER A 471 -5.10 2.01 -32.11
C SER A 471 -4.00 1.14 -31.52
N VAL A 472 -4.05 0.85 -30.21
CA VAL A 472 -3.03 0.05 -29.53
C VAL A 472 -3.30 -1.45 -29.67
N ALA A 473 -4.57 -1.87 -29.69
CA ALA A 473 -4.96 -3.28 -29.80
C ALA A 473 -4.57 -3.94 -31.13
N THR A 474 -4.41 -3.15 -32.18
CA THR A 474 -4.13 -3.64 -33.55
C THR A 474 -2.65 -3.57 -33.95
N ARG A 475 -1.78 -3.06 -33.07
CA ARG A 475 -0.36 -2.84 -33.37
C ARG A 475 0.55 -3.86 -32.70
N ALA A 476 1.58 -4.29 -33.42
CA ALA A 476 2.73 -4.94 -32.81
C ALA A 476 3.62 -3.87 -32.17
N LEU A 477 3.94 -4.04 -30.89
CA LEU A 477 4.70 -3.07 -30.11
C LEU A 477 6.07 -3.62 -29.70
N SER A 478 7.11 -2.81 -29.85
CA SER A 478 8.42 -3.07 -29.25
C SER A 478 8.38 -2.95 -27.72
N ASP A 479 9.38 -3.50 -27.02
CA ASP A 479 9.53 -3.35 -25.57
C ASP A 479 9.55 -1.87 -25.15
N GLY A 480 10.28 -1.04 -25.90
CA GLY A 480 10.35 0.41 -25.67
C GLY A 480 9.00 1.10 -25.81
N GLN A 481 8.22 0.74 -26.84
CA GLN A 481 6.86 1.27 -27.02
C GLN A 481 5.92 0.84 -25.90
N ARG A 482 5.98 -0.43 -25.45
CA ARG A 482 5.16 -0.92 -24.34
C ARG A 482 5.38 -0.09 -23.08
N VAL A 483 6.66 0.09 -22.70
CA VAL A 483 7.03 0.86 -21.52
C VAL A 483 6.65 2.34 -21.68
N ALA A 484 6.93 2.95 -22.84
CA ALA A 484 6.65 4.36 -23.07
C ALA A 484 5.15 4.69 -23.01
N LEU A 485 4.30 3.84 -23.59
CA LEU A 485 2.85 3.98 -23.54
C LEU A 485 2.33 3.86 -22.11
N THR A 486 2.77 2.82 -21.39
CA THR A 486 2.42 2.63 -19.98
C THR A 486 2.81 3.85 -19.14
N LYS A 487 4.07 4.30 -19.25
CA LYS A 487 4.59 5.46 -18.50
C LYS A 487 3.88 6.77 -18.84
N THR A 488 3.32 6.89 -20.04
CA THR A 488 2.57 8.08 -20.44
C THR A 488 1.21 8.15 -19.76
N LEU A 489 0.54 7.02 -19.54
CA LEU A 489 -0.83 6.98 -19.04
C LEU A 489 -0.94 6.73 -17.53
N ASN A 490 -0.07 5.93 -16.93
CA ASN A 490 -0.10 5.64 -15.50
C ASN A 490 -0.11 6.89 -14.60
N PRO A 491 0.60 7.99 -14.91
CA PRO A 491 0.55 9.19 -14.09
C PRO A 491 -0.84 9.84 -14.01
N VAL A 492 -1.66 9.75 -15.06
CA VAL A 492 -3.04 10.28 -15.00
C VAL A 492 -4.04 9.25 -14.47
N LEU A 493 -3.78 7.96 -14.67
CA LEU A 493 -4.59 6.87 -14.14
C LEU A 493 -4.50 6.78 -12.62
N PHE A 494 -3.33 7.09 -12.06
CA PHE A 494 -3.07 6.90 -10.64
C PHE A 494 -2.73 8.20 -9.89
N HIS A 495 -2.67 9.40 -10.50
CA HIS A 495 -2.46 10.67 -9.77
C HIS A 495 -3.38 11.81 -10.24
N GLY A 496 -4.06 12.45 -9.28
CA GLY A 496 -5.04 13.51 -9.49
C GLY A 496 -4.40 14.89 -9.57
N LEU A 497 -3.37 15.14 -8.77
CA LEU A 497 -2.61 16.39 -8.77
C LEU A 497 -1.63 16.47 -9.94
N SER A 498 -0.46 15.85 -9.81
CA SER A 498 0.59 15.84 -10.82
C SER A 498 1.38 14.52 -10.77
N ALA A 499 2.36 14.37 -11.67
CA ALA A 499 3.26 13.20 -11.68
C ALA A 499 4.25 13.20 -10.51
N THR A 500 4.49 14.36 -9.88
CA THR A 500 5.52 14.56 -8.85
C THR A 500 4.95 15.06 -7.52
N GLU A 501 3.62 15.22 -7.43
CA GLU A 501 2.93 15.51 -6.17
C GLU A 501 1.99 14.34 -5.86
N PHE A 502 2.18 13.75 -4.68
CA PHE A 502 1.31 12.68 -4.20
C PHE A 502 -0.09 13.20 -3.86
N ASP A 503 -1.10 12.43 -4.26
CA ASP A 503 -2.44 12.62 -3.73
C ASP A 503 -2.47 12.23 -2.24
N MET A 504 -3.53 12.65 -1.53
CA MET A 504 -3.78 12.15 -0.18
C MET A 504 -4.03 10.63 -0.20
N THR A 505 -3.72 9.95 0.90
CA THR A 505 -3.87 8.50 1.13
C THR A 505 -5.33 7.97 1.14
N ARG A 506 -6.28 8.75 0.60
CA ARG A 506 -7.71 8.39 0.59
C ARG A 506 -8.06 7.44 -0.55
N GLN A 507 -9.24 6.82 -0.45
CA GLN A 507 -9.75 5.80 -1.39
C GLN A 507 -9.43 6.08 -2.85
N SER A 508 -9.07 5.01 -3.56
CA SER A 508 -8.56 5.08 -4.93
C SER A 508 -9.65 4.78 -5.93
N ALA A 509 -9.85 5.71 -6.86
CA ALA A 509 -10.46 5.47 -8.15
C ALA A 509 -9.37 5.59 -9.23
N LEU A 510 -9.56 4.92 -10.35
CA LEU A 510 -8.78 5.16 -11.55
C LEU A 510 -9.17 6.57 -12.05
N LEU A 511 -8.20 7.30 -12.59
CA LEU A 511 -8.36 8.72 -12.92
C LEU A 511 -8.79 9.54 -11.68
N PRO A 512 -8.00 9.54 -10.58
CA PRO A 512 -8.39 10.21 -9.34
C PRO A 512 -8.68 11.71 -9.51
N GLY A 513 -8.08 12.37 -10.51
CA GLY A 513 -8.41 13.76 -10.87
C GLY A 513 -9.85 13.96 -11.39
N LEU A 514 -10.51 12.90 -11.84
CA LEU A 514 -11.91 12.89 -12.29
C LEU A 514 -12.87 12.29 -11.24
N SER A 515 -12.39 11.87 -10.06
CA SER A 515 -13.20 11.19 -9.04
C SER A 515 -14.42 12.00 -8.57
N ALA A 516 -14.37 13.34 -8.60
CA ALA A 516 -15.51 14.18 -8.26
C ALA A 516 -16.74 13.98 -9.18
N ALA A 517 -16.53 13.47 -10.40
CA ALA A 517 -17.62 13.10 -11.30
C ALA A 517 -18.37 11.84 -10.84
N LEU A 518 -17.70 10.92 -10.13
CA LEU A 518 -18.33 9.72 -9.57
C LEU A 518 -19.29 10.06 -8.42
N ASP A 519 -18.99 11.14 -7.68
CA ASP A 519 -19.82 11.64 -6.58
C ASP A 519 -20.90 12.63 -7.07
N TRP A 520 -20.92 12.96 -8.37
CA TRP A 520 -21.74 14.01 -8.96
C TRP A 520 -23.24 13.97 -8.62
N PRO A 521 -23.92 12.80 -8.62
CA PRO A 521 -25.34 12.73 -8.25
C PRO A 521 -25.63 13.26 -6.85
N GLY A 522 -24.68 13.11 -5.91
CA GLY A 522 -24.81 13.54 -4.51
C GLY A 522 -24.32 14.95 -4.22
N LEU A 523 -23.67 15.63 -5.16
CA LEU A 523 -23.06 16.94 -4.90
C LEU A 523 -24.13 18.08 -4.87
N PRO A 524 -24.12 18.96 -3.85
CA PRO A 524 -24.89 20.20 -3.85
C PRO A 524 -24.52 21.12 -5.02
N ALA A 525 -25.45 21.98 -5.45
CA ALA A 525 -25.28 22.84 -6.63
C ALA A 525 -24.02 23.72 -6.60
N GLU A 526 -23.68 24.30 -5.44
CA GLU A 526 -22.45 25.09 -5.28
C GLU A 526 -21.19 24.23 -5.39
N GLN A 527 -21.19 23.04 -4.76
CA GLN A 527 -20.06 22.10 -4.84
C GLN A 527 -19.85 21.60 -6.27
N ARG A 528 -20.92 21.40 -7.04
CA ARG A 528 -20.82 21.06 -8.48
C ARG A 528 -20.08 22.12 -9.27
N ARG A 529 -20.26 23.41 -8.97
CA ARG A 529 -19.54 24.51 -9.66
C ARG A 529 -18.03 24.46 -9.38
N PHE A 530 -17.63 24.17 -8.14
CA PHE A 530 -16.22 23.97 -7.81
C PHE A 530 -15.67 22.70 -8.48
N ALA A 531 -16.43 21.61 -8.45
CA ALA A 531 -16.06 20.34 -9.07
C ALA A 531 -15.87 20.50 -10.59
N GLU A 532 -16.75 21.21 -11.29
CA GLU A 532 -16.66 21.43 -12.73
C GLU A 532 -15.33 22.07 -13.17
N ILE A 533 -14.83 23.05 -12.40
CA ILE A 533 -13.52 23.69 -12.65
C ILE A 533 -12.39 22.66 -12.50
N GLY A 534 -12.42 21.87 -11.42
CA GLY A 534 -11.43 20.82 -11.17
C GLY A 534 -11.44 19.75 -12.24
N LEU A 535 -12.63 19.26 -12.59
CA LEU A 535 -12.85 18.23 -13.61
C LEU A 535 -12.37 18.69 -14.99
N ARG A 536 -12.60 19.95 -15.37
CA ARG A 536 -12.08 20.52 -16.62
C ARG A 536 -10.55 20.45 -16.68
N ARG A 537 -9.86 20.82 -15.59
CA ARG A 537 -8.39 20.79 -15.50
C ARG A 537 -7.86 19.36 -15.57
N ALA A 538 -8.48 18.44 -14.83
CA ALA A 538 -8.11 17.04 -14.83
C ALA A 538 -8.32 16.40 -16.21
N ALA A 539 -9.46 16.64 -16.85
CA ALA A 539 -9.73 16.12 -18.19
C ALA A 539 -8.77 16.66 -19.25
N ASN A 540 -8.31 17.91 -19.15
CA ASN A 540 -7.24 18.42 -20.03
C ASN A 540 -5.94 17.64 -19.85
N ARG A 541 -5.57 17.28 -18.61
CA ARG A 541 -4.38 16.42 -18.34
C ARG A 541 -4.56 15.03 -18.94
N VAL A 542 -5.72 14.41 -18.76
CA VAL A 542 -6.01 13.08 -19.31
C VAL A 542 -5.99 13.12 -20.84
N ALA A 543 -6.64 14.10 -21.47
CA ALA A 543 -6.63 14.25 -22.93
C ALA A 543 -5.22 14.46 -23.48
N ALA A 544 -4.39 15.24 -22.80
CA ALA A 544 -2.99 15.43 -23.18
C ALA A 544 -2.21 14.11 -23.13
N ALA A 545 -2.36 13.33 -22.06
CA ALA A 545 -1.71 12.03 -21.93
C ALA A 545 -2.15 11.05 -23.04
N ILE A 546 -3.45 10.98 -23.35
CA ILE A 546 -3.96 10.11 -24.43
C ILE A 546 -3.41 10.55 -25.80
N ARG A 547 -3.36 11.85 -26.09
CA ARG A 547 -2.78 12.38 -27.34
C ARG A 547 -1.28 12.09 -27.44
N SER A 548 -0.54 12.19 -26.34
CA SER A 548 0.86 11.78 -26.28
C SER A 548 1.02 10.29 -26.59
N ALA A 549 0.18 9.43 -25.99
CA ALA A 549 0.20 8.00 -26.26
C ALA A 549 -0.13 7.68 -27.73
N LEU A 550 -1.13 8.34 -28.32
CA LEU A 550 -1.44 8.24 -29.75
C LEU A 550 -0.26 8.68 -30.64
N SER A 551 0.46 9.74 -30.25
CA SER A 551 1.64 10.22 -30.99
C SER A 551 2.79 9.22 -30.94
N LEU A 552 3.00 8.55 -29.79
CA LEU A 552 4.00 7.48 -29.66
C LEU A 552 3.70 6.31 -30.60
N LEU A 553 2.42 6.01 -30.87
CA LEU A 553 2.02 4.98 -31.84
C LEU A 553 2.24 5.37 -33.31
N GLN A 554 2.48 6.66 -33.60
CA GLN A 554 2.65 7.20 -34.96
C GLN A 554 4.12 7.39 -35.35
N ASN A 555 5.01 7.67 -34.38
CA ASN A 555 6.35 8.21 -34.63
C ASN A 555 7.46 7.19 -35.02
N GLU A 556 7.15 5.91 -35.27
CA GLU A 556 8.16 4.91 -35.69
C GLU A 556 7.82 4.20 -37.02
N ALA A 557 7.14 4.89 -37.93
CA ALA A 557 7.14 4.52 -39.35
C ALA A 557 8.46 4.89 -40.06
N THR A 558 9.60 4.92 -39.37
CA THR A 558 10.91 5.09 -40.01
C THR A 558 11.97 4.31 -39.23
N PRO A 559 12.65 3.36 -39.88
CA PRO A 559 13.55 2.38 -39.23
C PRO A 559 14.84 2.97 -38.67
#